data_AF-R5E483-F1
#
_entry.id   AF-R5E483-F1
#
_cell.length_a   1.000
_cell.length_b   1.000
_cell.length_c   1.000
_cell.angle_alpha   90.00
_cell.angle_beta   90.00
_cell.angle_gamma   90.00
#
_symmetry.space_group_name_H-M   'P 1'
#
loop_
_entity.id
_entity.type
_entity.pdbx_description
1 polymer ?
#
loop_
_entity_poly.entity_id
_entity_poly.type
_entity_poly.pdbx_seq_one_letter_code
_entity_poly.pdbx_strand_id
1 'polypeptide(L)' 'MKSTLYVEYQEKQMDEKDLIAKAKKIWTGSGNKVSDLTSLQLYVKPEENMAYCVFNDETKGEFSLD' A
#
# COMPACT_ATOMS: atom_id res chain seq x y z
N MET A 1 -3.75 22.87 -1.20
CA MET A 1 -2.34 22.53 -0.96
C MET A 1 -2.09 21.16 -1.57
N LYS A 2 -1.03 20.96 -2.36
CA LYS A 2 -0.63 19.64 -2.85
C LYS A 2 0.54 19.18 -1.98
N SER A 3 0.45 17.99 -1.41
CA SER A 3 1.53 17.35 -0.64
C SER A 3 1.91 16.03 -1.31
N THR A 4 3.15 15.62 -1.10
CA THR A 4 3.73 14.36 -1.56
C THR A 4 4.48 13.73 -0.41
N LEU A 5 4.37 12.41 -0.26
CA LEU A 5 5.04 11.65 0.76
C LEU A 5 5.89 10.57 0.10
N TYR A 6 7.11 10.43 0.60
CA TYR A 6 8.07 9.45 0.15
C TYR A 6 8.55 8.61 1.34
N VAL A 7 8.80 7.33 1.09
CA VAL A 7 9.50 6.43 2.01
C VAL A 7 10.86 6.13 1.42
N GLU A 8 11.93 6.48 2.14
CA GLU A 8 13.31 6.25 1.72
C GLU A 8 14.01 5.27 2.67
N TYR A 9 14.65 4.24 2.11
CA TYR A 9 15.44 3.27 2.86
C TYR A 9 16.49 2.62 1.96
N GLN A 10 17.74 2.53 2.44
CA GLN A 10 18.86 1.94 1.69
C GLN A 10 18.95 2.41 0.22
N GLU A 11 18.98 3.72 -0.01
CA GLU A 11 19.04 4.34 -1.36
C GLU A 11 17.83 4.05 -2.27
N LYS A 12 16.81 3.33 -1.79
CA LYS A 12 15.52 3.20 -2.46
C LYS A 12 14.59 4.32 -2.01
N GLN A 13 13.81 4.86 -2.95
CA GLN A 13 12.75 5.83 -2.69
C GLN A 13 11.43 5.29 -3.27
N MET A 14 10.36 5.36 -2.47
CA MET A 14 9.01 4.94 -2.88
C MET A 14 8.02 6.09 -2.67
N ASP A 15 7.22 6.40 -3.69
CA ASP A 15 6.11 7.36 -3.59
C ASP A 15 4.90 6.68 -2.91
N GLU A 16 4.25 7.37 -1.98
CA GLU A 16 3.00 6.94 -1.35
C GLU A 16 1.95 6.50 -2.40
N LYS A 17 1.86 7.20 -3.52
CA LYS A 17 0.89 6.88 -4.59
C LYS A 17 1.15 5.53 -5.23
N ASP A 18 2.43 5.17 -5.42
CA ASP A 18 2.80 3.89 -6.00
C ASP A 18 2.49 2.75 -5.02
N LEU A 19 2.72 2.97 -3.73
CA LEU A 19 2.36 2.02 -2.67
C LEU A 19 0.83 1.82 -2.59
N ILE A 20 0.05 2.90 -2.64
CA ILE A 20 -1.42 2.84 -2.69
C ILE A 20 -1.88 2.10 -3.95
N ALA A 21 -1.24 2.32 -5.09
CA ALA A 21 -1.56 1.62 -6.34
C ALA A 21 -1.27 0.12 -6.23
N LYS A 22 -0.14 -0.28 -5.64
CA LYS A 22 0.17 -1.69 -5.34
C LYS A 22 -0.89 -2.30 -4.41
N ALA A 23 -1.26 -1.63 -3.33
CA ALA A 23 -2.32 -2.07 -2.42
C ALA A 23 -3.68 -2.27 -3.13
N LYS A 24 -4.09 -1.31 -3.96
CA LYS A 24 -5.34 -1.43 -4.75
C LYS A 24 -5.33 -2.60 -5.71
N LYS A 25 -4.17 -2.93 -6.31
CA LYS A 25 -4.05 -4.11 -7.18
C LYS A 25 -4.31 -5.40 -6.40
N ILE A 26 -3.81 -5.53 -5.17
CA ILE A 26 -4.10 -6.68 -4.29
C ILE A 26 -5.59 -6.79 -4.05
N TRP A 27 -6.23 -5.70 -3.62
CA TRP A 27 -7.68 -5.65 -3.38
C TRP A 27 -8.50 -6.13 -4.58
N THR A 28 -8.20 -5.60 -5.77
CA THR A 28 -8.90 -6.00 -7.00
C THR A 28 -8.55 -7.40 -7.47
N GLY A 29 -7.31 -7.85 -7.23
CA GLY A 29 -6.84 -9.21 -7.53
C GLY A 29 -7.55 -10.27 -6.68
N SER A 30 -8.03 -9.89 -5.48
CA SER A 30 -8.88 -10.73 -4.62
C SER A 30 -10.36 -10.77 -5.07
N GLY A 31 -10.71 -10.16 -6.19
CA GLY A 31 -12.07 -10.17 -6.76
C GLY A 31 -12.98 -9.02 -6.32
N ASN A 32 -12.48 -8.11 -5.48
CA ASN A 32 -13.25 -6.95 -5.02
C ASN A 32 -13.21 -5.80 -6.05
N LYS A 33 -14.22 -4.91 -6.05
CA LYS A 33 -14.19 -3.72 -6.89
C LYS A 33 -13.49 -2.58 -6.17
N VAL A 34 -12.87 -1.68 -6.93
CA VAL A 34 -12.26 -0.45 -6.39
C VAL A 34 -13.29 0.41 -5.66
N SER A 35 -14.55 0.43 -6.14
CA SER A 35 -15.67 1.13 -5.50
C SER A 35 -15.99 0.64 -4.10
N ASP A 36 -15.63 -0.61 -3.79
CA ASP A 36 -15.97 -1.26 -2.52
C ASP A 36 -14.87 -1.01 -1.48
N LEU A 37 -13.76 -0.38 -1.87
CA LEU A 37 -12.68 0.01 -0.96
C LEU A 37 -13.01 1.35 -0.31
N THR A 38 -13.40 1.32 0.95
CA THR A 38 -13.80 2.50 1.74
C THR A 38 -12.69 3.02 2.65
N SER A 39 -11.82 2.14 3.16
CA SER A 39 -10.66 2.51 3.97
C SER A 39 -9.44 1.68 3.57
N LEU A 40 -8.26 2.31 3.63
CA LEU A 40 -6.98 1.65 3.42
C LEU A 40 -5.98 2.17 4.45
N GLN A 41 -5.48 1.27 5.29
CA GLN A 41 -4.35 1.52 6.16
C GLN A 41 -3.12 0.84 5.55
N LEU A 42 -2.02 1.59 5.43
CA LEU A 42 -0.76 1.10 4.88
C LEU A 42 0.34 1.20 5.94
N TYR A 43 1.00 0.07 6.21
CA TYR A 43 2.14 -0.02 7.12
C TYR A 43 3.35 -0.45 6.30
N VAL A 44 4.29 0.47 6.11
CA VAL A 44 5.55 0.17 5.40
C VAL A 44 6.59 -0.22 6.43
N LYS A 45 7.20 -1.40 6.27
CA LYS A 45 8.28 -1.90 7.13
C LYS A 45 9.51 -2.19 6.27
N PRO A 46 10.29 -1.15 5.92
CA PRO A 46 11.43 -1.28 5.01
C PRO A 46 12.49 -2.27 5.49
N GLU A 47 12.62 -2.47 6.80
CA GLU A 47 13.53 -3.44 7.41
C GLU A 47 13.21 -4.89 7.02
N GLU A 48 11.94 -5.18 6.73
CA GLU A 48 11.47 -6.48 6.21
C GLU A 48 11.28 -6.46 4.69
N ASN A 49 11.53 -5.31 4.05
CA ASN A 49 11.27 -5.07 2.62
C ASN A 49 9.81 -5.36 2.22
N MET A 50 8.87 -5.10 3.13
CA MET A 50 7.45 -5.40 2.98
C MET A 50 6.55 -4.20 3.32
N ALA A 51 5.38 -4.16 2.69
CA ALA A 51 4.26 -3.34 3.11
C ALA A 51 3.05 -4.22 3.46
N TYR A 52 2.32 -3.81 4.50
CA TYR A 52 1.10 -4.44 4.97
C TYR A 52 -0.09 -3.50 4.78
N CYS A 53 -1.22 -4.06 4.38
CA CYS A 53 -2.45 -3.34 4.10
C CYS A 53 -3.57 -3.87 4.98
N VAL A 54 -4.41 -2.97 5.49
CA VAL A 54 -5.73 -3.31 6.04
C VAL A 54 -6.77 -2.55 5.23
N PHE A 55 -7.57 -3.29 4.46
CA PHE A 55 -8.66 -2.80 3.65
C PHE A 55 -9.97 -2.91 4.43
N ASN A 56 -10.77 -1.84 4.43
CA ASN A 56 -12.07 -1.80 5.10
C ASN A 56 -12.00 -2.26 6.57
N ASP A 57 -10.88 -1.95 7.24
CA ASP A 57 -10.62 -2.26 8.65
C ASP A 57 -10.61 -3.76 9.02
N GLU A 58 -10.71 -4.66 8.03
CA GLU A 58 -10.86 -6.11 8.26
C GLU A 58 -9.94 -6.95 7.35
N THR A 59 -9.93 -6.67 6.05
CA THR A 59 -9.24 -7.50 5.07
C THR A 59 -7.75 -7.16 5.05
N LYS A 60 -6.89 -8.16 5.25
CA LYS A 60 -5.44 -7.96 5.27
C LYS A 60 -4.82 -8.30 3.91
N GLY A 61 -3.77 -7.57 3.55
CA GLY A 61 -2.92 -7.90 2.41
C GLY A 61 -1.49 -7.46 2.65
N GLU A 62 -0.57 -7.93 1.82
CA GLU A 62 0.85 -7.62 1.92
C GLU A 62 1.52 -7.66 0.55
N PHE A 63 2.61 -6.91 0.38
CA PHE A 63 3.43 -6.94 -0.83
C PHE A 63 4.88 -6.54 -0.57
N SER A 64 5.79 -7.05 -1.41
CA SER A 64 7.20 -6.65 -1.38
C SER A 64 7.39 -5.21 -1.90
N LEU A 65 8.35 -4.51 -1.29
CA LEU A 65 8.78 -3.17 -1.67
C LEU A 65 9.68 -3.14 -2.92
N ASP A 66 10.07 -4.30 -3.44
CA ASP A 66 10.82 -4.43 -4.70
C ASP A 66 10.00 -4.08 -5.96
#